data_AF-A0A409X058-F1
#
_entry.id   AF-A0A409X058-F1
#
_cell.length_a   1.000
_cell.length_b   1.000
_cell.length_c   1.000
_cell.angle_alpha   90.00
_cell.angle_beta   90.00
_cell.angle_gamma   90.00
#
_symmetry.space_group_name_H-M   'P 1'
#
loop_
_entity.id
_entity.type
_entity.pdbx_description
1 polymer ?
#
loop_
_entity_poly.entity_id
_entity_poly.type
_entity_poly.pdbx_seq_one_letter_code
_entity_poly.pdbx_strand_id
1 'polypeptide(L)'
;MSDSDSDHNYGSELLYPTLFRGGPRSQGYDTDILPPPGGLPMRANTELTMPQRGQRTSIKRVDGKIEPTSARFLLMGPTGSGKSSFIEAFAGPSQHLQISKNQLESYTQTVTAYQVLGLMYHKWPVYVIDAPGFCDSAISEVEIMEMVAQWMKQNKIYHVDYILYMIPISDTRLSGTRRKTIDMLTTFVKEDKKYSSLLFVTSMWDVLHGPKAKARAAKNYSQLMDDIFASSTAMHVIQEPIERGSSIHKFHNTLESALFILDQPFKTVSSIFTHKSPNSSTVLYEALLTRITGLVEQYDIIKQDLELPETQENGTLVEILQEQRIKVVRILDKFGRQLNEFDVTPEGYEVTTQRMKELMEVIMRKSAKELKENLDKAKASDDSPRGLLGTVKRFI
;
A
#
# COMPACT_ATOMS: atom_id res chain seq x y z
N MET A 1 43.30 64.51 -27.20
CA MET A 1 43.27 63.35 -28.10
C MET A 1 42.73 62.19 -27.29
N SER A 2 41.50 62.21 -26.77
CA SER A 2 40.19 62.39 -27.44
C SER A 2 40.04 61.47 -28.63
N ASP A 3 39.33 60.37 -28.44
CA ASP A 3 38.32 59.91 -29.40
C ASP A 3 37.21 59.15 -28.67
N SER A 4 36.01 59.43 -29.14
CA SER A 4 34.69 59.13 -28.61
C SER A 4 34.02 57.97 -29.38
N ASP A 5 32.86 57.58 -28.85
CA ASP A 5 31.73 56.94 -29.52
C ASP A 5 31.73 55.43 -29.73
N SER A 6 30.87 54.72 -28.97
CA SER A 6 29.46 54.58 -29.37
C SER A 6 28.69 53.69 -28.39
N ASP A 7 27.69 54.31 -27.75
CA ASP A 7 26.56 53.65 -27.09
C ASP A 7 25.72 52.87 -28.11
N HIS A 8 25.15 51.72 -27.71
CA HIS A 8 23.79 51.28 -28.08
C HIS A 8 23.26 50.23 -27.09
N ASN A 9 22.53 50.75 -26.10
CA ASN A 9 21.30 50.29 -25.47
C ASN A 9 20.67 48.93 -25.88
N TYR A 10 20.38 48.05 -24.90
CA TYR A 10 19.03 47.56 -24.54
C TYR A 10 19.14 46.54 -23.39
N GLY A 11 18.90 47.00 -22.16
CA GLY A 11 18.69 46.15 -20.98
C GLY A 11 17.42 46.59 -20.28
N SER A 12 16.33 45.85 -20.44
CA SER A 12 15.05 46.12 -19.79
C SER A 12 15.05 45.60 -18.35
N GLU A 13 15.11 46.53 -17.40
CA GLU A 13 14.73 46.36 -16.00
C GLU A 13 13.21 46.14 -15.87
N LEU A 14 12.79 45.17 -15.04
CA LEU A 14 11.48 45.19 -14.41
C LEU A 14 11.61 44.79 -12.92
N LEU A 15 11.88 45.82 -12.11
CA LEU A 15 11.19 46.21 -10.87
C LEU A 15 10.61 45.10 -9.96
N TYR A 16 11.32 44.87 -8.85
CA TYR A 16 10.71 44.43 -7.58
C TYR A 16 10.27 45.64 -6.76
N PRO A 17 9.12 45.59 -6.07
CA PRO A 17 8.90 46.42 -4.89
C PRO A 17 8.87 45.56 -3.62
N THR A 18 9.89 45.76 -2.80
CA THR A 18 9.92 45.48 -1.36
C THR A 18 9.02 46.48 -0.62
N LEU A 19 8.02 46.00 0.12
CA LEU A 19 7.38 46.77 1.20
C LEU A 19 7.12 45.89 2.41
N PHE A 20 8.03 45.94 3.39
CA PHE A 20 7.80 45.49 4.77
C PHE A 20 7.88 46.72 5.68
N ARG A 21 6.77 47.06 6.35
CA ARG A 21 6.76 47.83 7.60
C ARG A 21 5.51 47.53 8.44
N GLY A 22 5.72 46.78 9.53
CA GLY A 22 5.21 47.03 10.89
C GLY A 22 3.71 46.99 11.22
N GLY A 23 3.25 45.87 11.80
CA GLY A 23 2.32 45.68 12.97
C GLY A 23 0.92 46.37 13.02
N PRO A 24 -0.03 45.95 13.90
CA PRO A 24 0.12 45.10 15.09
C PRO A 24 -0.81 43.86 15.15
N ARG A 25 -0.52 43.01 16.15
CA ARG A 25 -1.28 41.83 16.58
C ARG A 25 -2.79 42.10 16.74
N SER A 26 -3.62 41.24 16.17
CA SER A 26 -4.99 41.03 16.65
C SER A 26 -5.37 39.54 16.58
N GLN A 27 -5.91 39.11 17.72
CA GLN A 27 -6.62 37.92 18.14
C GLN A 27 -7.00 36.86 17.09
N GLY A 28 -6.68 35.61 17.45
CA GLY A 28 -7.06 34.42 16.71
C GLY A 28 -8.56 34.21 16.66
N TYR A 29 -9.02 33.83 15.48
CA TYR A 29 -10.24 33.06 15.30
C TYR A 29 -9.87 31.81 14.48
N ASP A 30 -10.23 30.68 15.07
CA ASP A 30 -10.08 29.31 14.60
C ASP A 30 -11.05 29.11 13.42
N THR A 31 -10.54 29.07 12.18
CA THR A 31 -11.38 28.90 10.97
C THR A 31 -11.45 27.47 10.45
N ASP A 32 -10.86 26.49 11.13
CA ASP A 32 -10.77 25.11 10.62
C ASP A 32 -11.85 24.15 11.15
N ILE A 33 -12.96 24.67 11.68
CA ILE A 33 -14.09 23.87 12.15
C ILE A 33 -15.43 24.42 11.66
N LEU A 34 -15.61 24.51 10.34
CA LEU A 34 -16.93 24.47 9.72
C LEU A 34 -16.81 23.68 8.42
N PRO A 35 -17.66 22.66 8.16
CA PRO A 35 -17.81 22.17 6.80
C PRO A 35 -18.28 23.35 5.94
N PRO A 36 -17.79 23.51 4.70
CA PRO A 36 -18.23 24.62 3.85
C PRO A 36 -19.76 24.57 3.72
N PRO A 37 -20.47 25.69 3.99
CA PRO A 37 -21.89 25.76 3.73
C PRO A 37 -22.07 25.89 2.22
N GLY A 38 -22.24 24.75 1.57
CA GLY A 38 -22.34 24.65 0.12
C GLY A 38 -21.70 23.36 -0.34
N GLY A 39 -22.46 22.56 -1.10
CA GLY A 39 -21.96 21.33 -1.68
C GLY A 39 -20.60 21.55 -2.37
N LEU A 40 -19.74 20.54 -2.31
CA LEU A 40 -18.50 20.48 -3.07
C LEU A 40 -18.78 21.00 -4.50
N PRO A 41 -17.95 21.91 -5.05
CA PRO A 41 -18.19 22.45 -6.38
C PRO A 41 -18.25 21.27 -7.36
N MET A 42 -19.42 21.07 -7.96
CA MET A 42 -19.65 20.06 -8.97
C MET A 42 -18.70 20.38 -10.13
N ARG A 43 -17.69 19.52 -10.35
CA ARG A 43 -16.78 19.68 -11.50
C ARG A 43 -17.62 19.57 -12.77
N ALA A 44 -17.50 20.55 -13.67
CA ALA A 44 -18.30 20.68 -14.89
C ALA A 44 -18.15 19.50 -15.88
N ASN A 45 -17.20 18.58 -15.64
CA ASN A 45 -16.93 17.38 -16.45
C ASN A 45 -16.92 16.14 -15.55
N THR A 46 -18.05 15.83 -14.89
CA THR A 46 -18.21 14.60 -14.11
C THR A 46 -18.29 13.42 -15.08
N GLU A 47 -17.35 12.48 -15.01
CA GLU A 47 -17.35 11.30 -15.89
C GLU A 47 -18.20 10.16 -15.31
N LEU A 48 -18.43 10.20 -13.99
CA LEU A 48 -19.40 9.36 -13.32
C LEU A 48 -20.83 9.87 -13.53
N THR A 49 -21.67 8.99 -14.08
CA THR A 49 -23.11 9.18 -14.08
C THR A 49 -23.69 8.60 -12.80
N MET A 50 -24.20 9.50 -11.96
CA MET A 50 -24.91 9.15 -10.72
C MET A 50 -26.23 8.42 -11.03
N PRO A 51 -26.75 7.61 -10.08
CA PRO A 51 -28.02 6.93 -10.26
C PRO A 51 -29.17 7.92 -10.52
N GLN A 52 -30.17 7.48 -11.29
CA GLN A 52 -31.38 8.27 -11.51
C GLN A 52 -32.09 8.55 -10.18
N ARG A 53 -32.85 9.66 -10.13
CA ARG A 53 -33.57 10.12 -8.93
C ARG A 53 -34.45 8.98 -8.37
N GLY A 54 -34.05 8.39 -7.24
CA GLY A 54 -34.73 7.29 -6.56
C GLY A 54 -34.01 5.93 -6.57
N GLN A 55 -32.93 5.78 -7.35
CA GLN A 55 -32.06 4.59 -7.27
C GLN A 55 -30.95 4.82 -6.25
N ARG A 56 -30.79 3.91 -5.29
CA ARG A 56 -29.68 3.94 -4.32
C ARG A 56 -28.48 3.19 -4.89
N THR A 57 -27.27 3.71 -4.67
CA THR A 57 -26.05 2.94 -4.86
C THR A 57 -26.07 1.73 -3.93
N SER A 58 -25.64 0.59 -4.45
CA SER A 58 -25.43 -0.63 -3.67
C SER A 58 -24.21 -1.36 -4.23
N ILE A 59 -23.74 -2.40 -3.53
CA ILE A 59 -22.58 -3.16 -3.96
C ILE A 59 -22.86 -4.64 -4.00
N LYS A 60 -22.35 -5.31 -5.03
CA LYS A 60 -22.53 -6.74 -5.24
C LYS A 60 -21.18 -7.40 -5.45
N ARG A 61 -20.87 -8.41 -4.63
CA ARG A 61 -19.72 -9.29 -4.86
C ARG A 61 -19.91 -10.09 -6.15
N VAL A 62 -18.86 -10.18 -6.94
CA VAL A 62 -18.86 -10.90 -8.23
C VAL A 62 -17.89 -12.07 -8.14
N ASP A 63 -18.44 -13.27 -8.03
CA ASP A 63 -17.67 -14.53 -7.98
C ASP A 63 -17.38 -15.11 -9.38
N GLY A 64 -17.87 -14.44 -10.44
CA GLY A 64 -17.70 -14.84 -11.83
C GLY A 64 -16.91 -13.82 -12.65
N LYS A 65 -16.95 -13.98 -13.98
CA LYS A 65 -16.31 -13.04 -14.90
C LYS A 65 -16.96 -11.66 -14.79
N ILE A 66 -16.14 -10.64 -14.60
CA ILE A 66 -16.59 -9.25 -14.73
C ILE A 66 -16.82 -8.89 -16.20
N GLU A 67 -17.58 -7.82 -16.45
CA GLU A 67 -17.79 -7.32 -17.80
C GLU A 67 -16.47 -6.83 -18.42
N PRO A 68 -16.10 -7.25 -19.65
CA PRO A 68 -14.83 -6.85 -20.27
C PRO A 68 -14.68 -5.35 -20.48
N THR A 69 -15.81 -4.69 -20.74
CA THR A 69 -15.91 -3.25 -21.01
C THR A 69 -16.44 -2.57 -19.75
N SER A 70 -15.53 -2.31 -18.80
CA SER A 70 -15.83 -1.83 -17.45
C SER A 70 -14.75 -0.87 -16.93
N ALA A 71 -15.11 0.04 -16.02
CA ALA A 71 -14.14 0.80 -15.23
C ALA A 71 -13.74 0.01 -13.97
N ARG A 72 -12.44 -0.18 -13.74
CA ARG A 72 -11.89 -1.03 -12.67
C ARG A 72 -10.91 -0.28 -11.78
N PHE A 73 -11.22 -0.25 -10.49
CA PHE A 73 -10.41 0.36 -9.45
C PHE A 73 -9.83 -0.74 -8.56
N LEU A 74 -8.51 -0.89 -8.56
CA LEU A 74 -7.79 -1.87 -7.74
C LEU A 74 -7.41 -1.26 -6.40
N LEU A 75 -7.94 -1.81 -5.31
CA LEU A 75 -7.58 -1.41 -3.96
C LEU A 75 -6.28 -2.07 -3.54
N MET A 76 -5.34 -1.27 -3.05
CA MET A 76 -4.06 -1.69 -2.50
C MET A 76 -3.77 -0.96 -1.19
N GLY A 77 -2.84 -1.49 -0.40
CA GLY A 77 -2.38 -0.91 0.86
C GLY A 77 -2.46 -1.87 2.04
N PRO A 78 -1.89 -1.49 3.20
CA PRO A 78 -1.72 -2.38 4.35
C PRO A 78 -3.01 -2.95 4.91
N THR A 79 -2.88 -4.08 5.61
CA THR A 79 -3.95 -4.62 6.43
C THR A 79 -4.40 -3.55 7.43
N GLY A 80 -5.71 -3.36 7.53
CA GLY A 80 -6.29 -2.26 8.32
C GLY A 80 -6.27 -0.89 7.64
N SER A 81 -5.88 -0.73 6.37
CA SER A 81 -5.90 0.58 5.70
C SER A 81 -7.28 1.14 5.32
N GLY A 82 -8.36 0.41 5.60
CA GLY A 82 -9.72 0.82 5.27
C GLY A 82 -10.24 0.36 3.90
N LYS A 83 -9.56 -0.59 3.23
CA LYS A 83 -10.02 -1.19 1.95
C LYS A 83 -11.45 -1.72 2.03
N SER A 84 -11.72 -2.57 3.02
CA SER A 84 -13.05 -3.14 3.23
C SER A 84 -14.09 -2.05 3.55
N SER A 85 -13.73 -1.03 4.35
CA SER A 85 -14.60 0.11 4.66
C SER A 85 -14.93 0.95 3.42
N PHE A 86 -13.99 1.10 2.50
CA PHE A 86 -14.21 1.76 1.21
C PHE A 86 -15.26 1.05 0.37
N ILE A 87 -15.20 -0.28 0.31
CA ILE A 87 -16.20 -1.12 -0.38
C ILE A 87 -17.56 -1.02 0.33
N GLU A 88 -17.58 -1.12 1.66
CA GLU A 88 -18.80 -1.05 2.46
C GLU A 88 -19.50 0.32 2.38
N ALA A 89 -18.78 1.40 2.12
CA ALA A 89 -19.37 2.73 1.90
C ALA A 89 -20.39 2.76 0.75
N PHE A 90 -20.27 1.86 -0.24
CA PHE A 90 -21.21 1.73 -1.36
C PHE A 90 -22.44 0.87 -1.04
N ALA A 91 -22.42 0.04 0.01
CA ALA A 91 -23.55 -0.81 0.40
C ALA A 91 -24.67 -0.02 1.09
N GLY A 92 -24.35 1.17 1.60
CA GLY A 92 -25.25 2.02 2.36
C GLY A 92 -25.39 1.61 3.84
N PRO A 93 -26.02 2.44 4.70
CA PRO A 93 -26.01 2.27 6.15
C PRO A 93 -26.69 1.00 6.67
N SER A 94 -27.55 0.37 5.86
CA SER A 94 -28.33 -0.80 6.24
C SER A 94 -27.69 -2.14 5.86
N GLN A 95 -26.57 -2.14 5.14
CA GLN A 95 -25.87 -3.37 4.73
C GLN A 95 -24.46 -3.42 5.34
N HIS A 96 -24.34 -4.10 6.48
CA HIS A 96 -23.04 -4.48 7.02
C HIS A 96 -22.59 -5.79 6.37
N LEU A 97 -21.84 -5.69 5.27
CA LEU A 97 -21.30 -6.86 4.56
C LEU A 97 -20.21 -7.59 5.37
N GLN A 98 -19.78 -7.01 6.50
CA GLN A 98 -18.75 -7.56 7.42
C GLN A 98 -17.51 -8.06 6.66
N ILE A 99 -17.12 -7.34 5.60
CA ILE A 99 -16.04 -7.73 4.70
C ILE A 99 -14.73 -7.78 5.48
N SER A 100 -14.52 -6.79 6.36
CA SER A 100 -13.35 -6.73 7.25
C SER A 100 -13.23 -7.94 8.16
N LYS A 101 -14.33 -8.40 8.79
CA LYS A 101 -14.32 -9.57 9.68
C LYS A 101 -14.06 -10.87 8.91
N ASN A 102 -14.75 -11.06 7.80
CA ASN A 102 -14.59 -12.24 6.95
C ASN A 102 -13.16 -12.35 6.36
N GLN A 103 -12.50 -11.22 6.09
CA GLN A 103 -11.12 -11.18 5.62
C GLN A 103 -10.08 -11.45 6.72
N LEU A 104 -10.34 -11.00 7.96
CA LEU A 104 -9.48 -11.28 9.11
C LEU A 104 -9.57 -12.75 9.55
N GLU A 105 -10.75 -13.36 9.42
CA GLU A 105 -10.99 -14.77 9.77
C GLU A 105 -10.57 -15.73 8.64
N SER A 106 -10.64 -15.30 7.38
CA SER A 106 -10.19 -16.09 6.24
C SER A 106 -8.66 -16.12 6.19
N TYR A 107 -8.08 -17.25 6.59
CA TYR A 107 -6.65 -17.54 6.47
C TYR A 107 -6.13 -17.43 5.02
N THR A 108 -7.02 -17.47 4.03
CA THR A 108 -6.75 -17.22 2.61
C THR A 108 -7.23 -15.83 2.22
N GLN A 109 -6.30 -14.88 2.06
CA GLN A 109 -6.61 -13.61 1.38
C GLN A 109 -6.71 -13.89 -0.12
N THR A 110 -7.79 -13.52 -0.79
CA THR A 110 -8.00 -13.72 -2.25
C THR A 110 -8.48 -12.45 -2.92
N VAL A 111 -8.06 -12.23 -4.17
CA VAL A 111 -8.54 -11.09 -4.97
C VAL A 111 -10.04 -11.25 -5.25
N THR A 112 -10.83 -10.22 -4.93
CA THR A 112 -12.30 -10.26 -5.02
C THR A 112 -12.82 -9.01 -5.73
N ALA A 113 -13.72 -9.17 -6.70
CA ALA A 113 -14.35 -8.03 -7.36
C ALA A 113 -15.73 -7.73 -6.78
N TYR A 114 -16.05 -6.44 -6.76
CA TYR A 114 -17.33 -5.90 -6.35
C TYR A 114 -17.85 -4.92 -7.39
N GLN A 115 -19.05 -5.15 -7.90
CA GLN A 115 -19.72 -4.22 -8.81
C GLN A 115 -20.47 -3.17 -7.99
N VAL A 116 -20.22 -1.89 -8.27
CA VAL A 116 -20.97 -0.77 -7.70
C VAL A 116 -22.21 -0.54 -8.56
N LEU A 117 -23.38 -0.96 -8.05
CA LEU A 117 -24.65 -0.87 -8.75
C LEU A 117 -25.20 0.55 -8.70
N GLY A 118 -25.82 0.97 -9.80
CA GLY A 118 -26.36 2.33 -9.96
C GLY A 118 -25.28 3.38 -10.26
N LEU A 119 -24.03 2.98 -10.41
CA LEU A 119 -22.93 3.85 -10.81
C LEU A 119 -22.40 3.41 -12.17
N MET A 120 -22.36 4.35 -13.11
CA MET A 120 -21.76 4.14 -14.43
C MET A 120 -20.66 5.16 -14.64
N TYR A 121 -19.51 4.70 -15.12
CA TYR A 121 -18.43 5.56 -15.56
C TYR A 121 -18.54 5.70 -17.07
N HIS A 122 -18.90 6.89 -17.56
CA HIS A 122 -19.45 7.08 -18.90
C HIS A 122 -20.61 6.11 -19.20
N LYS A 123 -20.36 5.02 -19.91
CA LYS A 123 -21.33 3.96 -20.27
C LYS A 123 -20.91 2.59 -19.73
N TRP A 124 -19.94 2.55 -18.84
CA TRP A 124 -19.33 1.32 -18.34
C TRP A 124 -19.70 1.08 -16.88
N PRO A 125 -20.00 -0.17 -16.49
CA PRO A 125 -20.16 -0.53 -15.10
C PRO A 125 -18.86 -0.30 -14.33
N VAL A 126 -18.99 0.06 -13.05
CA VAL A 126 -17.86 0.29 -12.15
C VAL A 126 -17.62 -0.94 -11.28
N TYR A 127 -16.37 -1.38 -11.25
CA TYR A 127 -15.88 -2.46 -10.40
C TYR A 127 -14.79 -1.96 -9.47
N VAL A 128 -14.91 -2.32 -8.19
CA VAL A 128 -13.86 -2.19 -7.18
C VAL A 128 -13.29 -3.58 -6.96
N ILE A 129 -11.99 -3.74 -7.20
CA ILE A 129 -11.26 -4.99 -7.03
C ILE A 129 -10.47 -4.88 -5.74
N ASP A 130 -10.80 -5.72 -4.78
CA ASP A 130 -10.08 -5.82 -3.52
C ASP A 130 -8.96 -6.85 -3.64
N ALA A 131 -7.74 -6.42 -3.32
CA ALA A 131 -6.58 -7.30 -3.26
C ALA A 131 -6.09 -7.46 -1.81
N PRO A 132 -5.44 -8.59 -1.49
CA PRO A 132 -4.68 -8.76 -0.24
C PRO A 132 -3.81 -7.55 0.11
N GLY A 133 -3.59 -7.31 1.40
CA GLY A 133 -2.90 -6.10 1.85
C GLY A 133 -1.42 -6.07 1.48
N PHE A 134 -0.99 -5.02 0.76
CA PHE A 134 0.44 -4.71 0.58
C PHE A 134 1.08 -4.37 1.92
N CYS A 135 2.30 -4.84 2.20
CA CYS A 135 2.95 -4.74 3.53
C CYS A 135 2.35 -5.67 4.63
N ASP A 136 1.56 -6.70 4.29
CA ASP A 136 1.33 -7.83 5.21
C ASP A 136 2.67 -8.52 5.49
N SER A 137 3.01 -8.81 6.75
CA SER A 137 4.33 -9.37 7.10
C SER A 137 4.59 -10.76 6.52
N ALA A 138 3.53 -11.52 6.20
CA ALA A 138 3.61 -12.90 5.71
C ALA A 138 3.41 -13.04 4.19
N ILE A 139 2.96 -11.98 3.51
CA ILE A 139 2.69 -11.96 2.06
C ILE A 139 3.63 -10.95 1.40
N SER A 140 4.42 -11.39 0.42
CA SER A 140 5.33 -10.50 -0.31
C SER A 140 4.59 -9.72 -1.40
N GLU A 141 5.18 -8.61 -1.83
CA GLU A 141 4.65 -7.81 -2.93
C GLU A 141 4.61 -8.61 -4.25
N VAL A 142 5.57 -9.53 -4.44
CA VAL A 142 5.60 -10.48 -5.56
C VAL A 142 4.32 -11.31 -5.60
N GLU A 143 4.00 -11.95 -4.48
CA GLU A 143 2.83 -12.81 -4.35
C GLU A 143 1.52 -12.05 -4.58
N ILE A 144 1.41 -10.82 -4.06
CA ILE A 144 0.21 -10.00 -4.28
C ILE A 144 0.06 -9.69 -5.77
N MET A 145 1.15 -9.33 -6.45
CA MET A 145 1.11 -9.06 -7.89
C MET A 145 0.80 -10.31 -8.71
N GLU A 146 1.32 -11.49 -8.34
CA GLU A 146 0.96 -12.77 -8.97
C GLU A 146 -0.51 -13.11 -8.78
N MET A 147 -1.06 -12.92 -7.59
CA MET A 147 -2.47 -13.14 -7.30
C MET A 147 -3.37 -12.24 -8.16
N VAL A 148 -3.03 -10.96 -8.28
CA VAL A 148 -3.77 -10.02 -9.12
C VAL A 148 -3.63 -10.39 -10.61
N ALA A 149 -2.42 -10.71 -11.08
CA ALA A 149 -2.18 -11.11 -12.46
C ALA A 149 -2.94 -12.40 -12.83
N GLN A 150 -2.94 -13.40 -11.94
CA GLN A 150 -3.68 -14.64 -12.12
C GLN A 150 -5.18 -14.38 -12.14
N TRP A 151 -5.68 -13.57 -11.21
CA TRP A 151 -7.09 -13.19 -11.15
C TRP A 151 -7.53 -12.46 -12.43
N MET A 152 -6.71 -11.53 -12.93
CA MET A 152 -6.98 -10.82 -14.18
C MET A 152 -7.00 -11.78 -15.38
N LYS A 153 -6.03 -12.68 -15.48
CA LYS A 153 -5.95 -13.70 -16.54
C LYS A 153 -7.19 -14.61 -16.55
N GLN A 154 -7.63 -15.09 -15.39
CA GLN A 154 -8.84 -15.91 -15.26
C GLN A 154 -10.11 -15.18 -15.74
N ASN A 155 -10.16 -13.88 -15.48
CA ASN A 155 -11.27 -13.01 -15.88
C ASN A 155 -11.12 -12.41 -17.29
N LYS A 156 -10.06 -12.75 -18.03
CA LYS A 156 -9.73 -12.16 -19.36
C LYS A 156 -9.64 -10.63 -19.33
N ILE A 157 -9.11 -10.11 -18.22
CA ILE A 157 -8.83 -8.70 -17.99
C ILE A 157 -7.37 -8.47 -18.35
N TYR A 158 -7.09 -7.40 -19.09
CA TYR A 158 -5.73 -7.03 -19.51
C TYR A 158 -5.23 -5.74 -18.90
N HIS A 159 -6.08 -5.02 -18.17
CA HIS A 159 -5.75 -3.72 -17.58
C HIS A 159 -6.66 -3.40 -16.39
N VAL A 160 -6.17 -2.53 -15.51
CA VAL A 160 -6.99 -1.82 -14.51
C VAL A 160 -6.97 -0.34 -14.86
N ASP A 161 -7.94 0.44 -14.38
CA ASP A 161 -8.07 1.85 -14.75
C ASP A 161 -7.44 2.76 -13.68
N TYR A 162 -7.55 2.37 -12.39
CA TYR A 162 -6.83 3.02 -11.29
C TYR A 162 -6.32 2.02 -10.26
N ILE A 163 -5.19 2.36 -9.63
CA ILE A 163 -4.78 1.79 -8.35
C ILE A 163 -5.13 2.80 -7.26
N LEU A 164 -5.93 2.39 -6.28
CA LEU A 164 -6.19 3.16 -5.07
C LEU A 164 -5.31 2.62 -3.94
N TYR A 165 -4.20 3.30 -3.66
CA TYR A 165 -3.31 2.94 -2.56
C TYR A 165 -3.75 3.61 -1.26
N MET A 166 -4.36 2.82 -0.37
CA MET A 166 -4.95 3.30 0.87
C MET A 166 -3.94 3.39 2.02
N ILE A 167 -3.96 4.51 2.75
CA ILE A 167 -3.03 4.84 3.83
C ILE A 167 -3.82 5.33 5.05
N PRO A 168 -3.74 4.67 6.22
CA PRO A 168 -4.34 5.20 7.45
C PRO A 168 -3.76 6.58 7.83
N ILE A 169 -4.59 7.57 8.17
CA ILE A 169 -4.07 8.87 8.60
C ILE A 169 -3.42 8.84 10.00
N SER A 170 -3.75 7.83 10.79
CA SER A 170 -3.17 7.58 12.11
C SER A 170 -1.69 7.22 12.05
N ASP A 171 -1.19 6.78 10.89
CA ASP A 171 0.21 6.47 10.71
C ASP A 171 1.08 7.73 10.80
N THR A 172 1.95 7.77 11.80
CA THR A 172 2.75 8.95 12.11
C THR A 172 3.90 9.20 11.13
N ARG A 173 4.30 8.18 10.35
CA ARG A 173 5.41 8.22 9.37
C ARG A 173 5.21 7.16 8.29
N LEU A 174 5.54 7.46 7.03
CA LEU A 174 5.76 6.42 6.02
C LEU A 174 7.01 5.61 6.41
N SER A 175 6.79 4.41 6.94
CA SER A 175 7.87 3.44 7.19
C SER A 175 8.67 3.19 5.90
N GLY A 176 9.97 2.87 6.02
CA GLY A 176 10.82 2.57 4.85
C GLY A 176 10.22 1.53 3.90
N THR A 177 9.61 0.47 4.44
CA THR A 177 8.91 -0.56 3.65
C THR A 177 7.79 0.01 2.80
N ARG A 178 6.94 0.87 3.36
CA ARG A 178 5.85 1.52 2.62
C ARG A 178 6.35 2.48 1.55
N ARG A 179 7.43 3.23 1.83
CA ARG A 179 8.04 4.10 0.81
C ARG A 179 8.50 3.26 -0.38
N LYS A 180 9.17 2.14 -0.13
CA LYS A 180 9.54 1.18 -1.18
C LYS A 180 8.33 0.62 -1.93
N THR A 181 7.22 0.30 -1.24
CA THR A 181 5.98 -0.11 -1.91
C THR A 181 5.43 0.99 -2.82
N ILE A 182 5.40 2.24 -2.35
CA ILE A 182 4.94 3.38 -3.14
C ILE A 182 5.86 3.60 -4.35
N ASP A 183 7.18 3.59 -4.16
CA ASP A 183 8.15 3.73 -5.23
C ASP A 183 8.01 2.60 -6.26
N MET A 184 7.72 1.38 -5.79
CA MET A 184 7.46 0.23 -6.63
C MET A 184 6.20 0.38 -7.48
N LEU A 185 5.06 0.72 -6.86
CA LEU A 185 3.81 0.96 -7.57
C LEU A 185 3.93 2.12 -8.56
N THR A 186 4.67 3.16 -8.18
CA THR A 186 4.94 4.30 -9.05
C THR A 186 5.78 3.89 -10.26
N THR A 187 6.78 3.03 -10.06
CA THR A 187 7.60 2.51 -11.17
C THR A 187 6.78 1.68 -12.15
N PHE A 188 5.87 0.84 -11.65
CA PHE A 188 4.96 0.08 -12.51
C PHE A 188 4.05 0.95 -13.37
N VAL A 189 3.51 2.03 -12.80
CA VAL A 189 2.66 2.97 -13.55
C VAL A 189 3.48 3.79 -14.55
N LYS A 190 4.74 4.12 -14.24
CA LYS A 190 5.63 4.87 -15.15
C LYS A 190 5.96 4.16 -16.45
N GLU A 191 6.16 2.85 -16.39
CA GLU A 191 6.54 2.07 -17.57
C GLU A 191 5.50 2.15 -18.69
N ASP A 192 4.23 2.52 -18.39
CA ASP A 192 3.16 2.67 -19.38
C ASP A 192 3.28 3.93 -20.26
N LYS A 193 4.13 4.92 -19.90
CA LYS A 193 4.26 6.23 -20.59
C LYS A 193 2.92 6.98 -20.85
N LYS A 194 1.80 6.50 -20.31
CA LYS A 194 0.44 6.99 -20.54
C LYS A 194 -0.30 7.11 -19.20
N TYR A 195 -0.21 8.30 -18.61
CA TYR A 195 -1.07 8.82 -17.54
C TYR A 195 -0.96 8.24 -16.10
N SER A 196 -1.14 9.15 -15.13
CA SER A 196 -1.06 8.92 -13.68
C SER A 196 -2.34 8.32 -13.09
N SER A 197 -2.36 7.00 -12.99
CA SER A 197 -3.50 6.18 -12.52
C SER A 197 -3.35 5.62 -11.10
N LEU A 198 -2.23 5.92 -10.45
CA LEU A 198 -2.02 5.67 -9.02
C LEU A 198 -2.60 6.82 -8.22
N LEU A 199 -3.60 6.54 -7.39
CA LEU A 199 -4.24 7.48 -6.48
C LEU A 199 -3.93 7.07 -5.05
N PHE A 200 -3.39 7.99 -4.26
CA PHE A 200 -3.21 7.79 -2.83
C PHE A 200 -4.51 8.18 -2.12
N VAL A 201 -4.96 7.35 -1.19
CA VAL A 201 -6.21 7.57 -0.45
C VAL A 201 -5.94 7.48 1.03
N THR A 202 -6.09 8.58 1.75
CA THR A 202 -5.97 8.62 3.21
C THR A 202 -7.29 8.24 3.87
N SER A 203 -7.28 7.32 4.83
CA SER A 203 -8.47 6.80 5.52
C SER A 203 -8.40 7.06 7.03
N MET A 204 -9.41 6.58 7.80
CA MET A 204 -9.50 6.72 9.26
C MET A 204 -9.62 8.17 9.74
N TRP A 205 -10.20 9.04 8.94
CA TRP A 205 -10.49 10.42 9.36
C TRP A 205 -11.64 10.50 10.37
N ASP A 206 -12.56 9.53 10.31
CA ASP A 206 -13.76 9.40 11.14
C ASP A 206 -13.48 8.93 12.57
N VAL A 207 -12.35 8.28 12.82
CA VAL A 207 -11.96 7.77 14.16
C VAL A 207 -11.15 8.79 14.99
N LEU A 208 -10.93 9.99 14.48
CA LEU A 208 -10.11 11.01 15.14
C LEU A 208 -10.91 11.77 16.21
N HIS A 209 -10.64 11.48 17.48
CA HIS A 209 -11.32 12.10 18.61
C HIS A 209 -10.48 13.19 19.29
N GLY A 210 -11.05 14.40 19.38
CA GLY A 210 -10.50 15.54 20.09
C GLY A 210 -9.42 16.35 19.32
N PRO A 211 -9.09 17.56 19.78
CA PRO A 211 -8.20 18.49 19.07
C PRO A 211 -6.78 17.94 18.84
N LYS A 212 -6.23 17.22 19.83
CA LYS A 212 -4.87 16.65 19.75
C LYS A 212 -4.74 15.60 18.64
N ALA A 213 -5.74 14.72 18.48
CA ALA A 213 -5.73 13.70 17.44
C ALA A 213 -5.85 14.32 16.05
N LYS A 214 -6.72 15.32 15.88
CA LYS A 214 -6.90 16.07 14.63
C LYS A 214 -5.63 16.84 14.23
N ALA A 215 -4.99 17.52 15.19
CA ALA A 215 -3.74 18.24 14.94
C ALA A 215 -2.60 17.29 14.53
N ARG A 216 -2.52 16.11 15.17
CA ARG A 216 -1.56 15.06 14.78
C ARG A 216 -1.84 14.55 13.37
N ALA A 217 -3.09 14.27 13.04
CA ALA A 217 -3.49 13.81 11.71
C ALA A 217 -3.18 14.86 10.61
N ALA A 218 -3.39 16.14 10.88
CA ALA A 218 -3.03 17.22 9.96
C ALA A 218 -1.50 17.26 9.71
N LYS A 219 -0.70 17.10 10.78
CA LYS A 219 0.76 16.99 10.65
C LYS A 219 1.18 15.76 9.84
N ASN A 220 0.58 14.60 10.12
CA ASN A 220 0.84 13.36 9.39
C ASN A 220 0.49 13.52 7.90
N TYR A 221 -0.64 14.17 7.59
CA TYR A 221 -1.06 14.45 6.22
C TYR A 221 -0.04 15.30 5.48
N SER A 222 0.45 16.38 6.11
CA SER A 222 1.48 17.24 5.52
C SER A 222 2.76 16.45 5.24
N GLN A 223 3.24 15.67 6.20
CA GLN A 223 4.44 14.86 6.03
C GLN A 223 4.26 13.81 4.93
N LEU A 224 3.08 13.19 4.83
CA LEU A 224 2.76 12.22 3.78
C LEU A 224 2.79 12.86 2.39
N MET A 225 2.23 14.06 2.26
CA MET A 225 2.32 14.84 1.03
C MET A 225 3.79 15.08 0.68
N ASP A 226 4.57 15.62 1.62
CA ASP A 226 6.00 15.89 1.42
C ASP A 226 6.75 14.63 1.01
N ASP A 227 6.52 13.50 1.67
CA ASP A 227 7.18 12.23 1.40
C ASP A 227 6.84 11.66 0.01
N ILE A 228 5.57 11.74 -0.39
CA ILE A 228 5.10 11.27 -1.70
C ILE A 228 5.64 12.19 -2.80
N PHE A 229 5.59 13.51 -2.61
CA PHE A 229 6.09 14.47 -3.62
C PHE A 229 7.63 14.54 -3.67
N ALA A 230 8.32 14.27 -2.56
CA ALA A 230 9.78 14.21 -2.51
C ALA A 230 10.34 12.93 -3.15
N SER A 231 9.53 11.87 -3.29
CA SER A 231 9.93 10.75 -4.14
C SER A 231 10.10 11.28 -5.57
N SER A 232 11.35 11.36 -6.02
CA SER A 232 11.75 11.72 -7.39
C SER A 232 11.02 10.87 -8.43
N THR A 233 10.51 9.71 -8.01
CA THR A 233 9.69 8.82 -8.82
C THR A 233 8.28 9.39 -9.03
N ALA A 234 7.56 9.79 -7.98
CA ALA A 234 6.21 10.36 -8.12
C ALA A 234 6.20 11.68 -8.91
N MET A 235 7.24 12.51 -8.77
CA MET A 235 7.34 13.80 -9.46
C MET A 235 7.35 13.68 -11.00
N HIS A 236 7.88 12.59 -11.56
CA HIS A 236 7.90 12.36 -13.01
C HIS A 236 6.61 11.72 -13.57
N VAL A 237 5.76 11.11 -12.72
CA VAL A 237 4.42 10.63 -13.14
C VAL A 237 3.46 11.80 -13.37
N ILE A 238 3.78 12.96 -12.79
CA ILE A 238 3.01 14.19 -12.84
C ILE A 238 3.64 15.09 -13.92
N GLN A 239 3.54 14.68 -15.19
CA GLN A 239 4.16 15.40 -16.33
C GLN A 239 3.45 16.71 -16.71
N GLU A 240 2.31 17.03 -16.10
CA GLU A 240 1.68 18.34 -16.27
C GLU A 240 1.58 19.05 -14.93
N PRO A 241 1.73 20.39 -14.91
CA PRO A 241 1.43 21.21 -13.74
C PRO A 241 -0.09 21.19 -13.49
N ILE A 242 -0.62 20.04 -13.09
CA ILE A 242 -1.93 19.92 -12.46
C ILE A 242 -1.74 20.56 -11.09
N GLU A 243 -2.08 21.85 -11.02
CA GLU A 243 -2.40 22.62 -9.82
C GLU A 243 -2.32 21.81 -8.51
N ARG A 244 -1.11 21.65 -7.97
CA ARG A 244 -0.73 21.33 -6.57
C ARG A 244 -1.73 20.54 -5.66
N GLY A 245 -2.61 19.68 -6.17
CA GLY A 245 -3.79 19.26 -5.40
C GLY A 245 -4.45 17.91 -5.74
N SER A 246 -3.95 17.11 -6.68
CA SER A 246 -4.70 15.92 -7.15
C SER A 246 -3.84 14.65 -7.21
N SER A 247 -3.42 14.12 -6.06
CA SER A 247 -2.89 12.74 -5.97
C SER A 247 -3.19 12.06 -4.64
N ILE A 248 -3.52 12.83 -3.59
CA ILE A 248 -3.96 12.29 -2.29
C ILE A 248 -5.40 12.71 -2.03
N HIS A 249 -6.29 11.73 -1.89
CA HIS A 249 -7.69 11.94 -1.55
C HIS A 249 -7.97 11.56 -0.10
N LYS A 250 -8.98 12.18 0.52
CA LYS A 250 -9.42 11.84 1.88
C LYS A 250 -10.69 11.01 1.81
N PHE A 251 -10.60 9.78 2.27
CA PHE A 251 -11.75 8.90 2.48
C PHE A 251 -12.28 9.08 3.91
N HIS A 252 -13.46 9.68 4.03
CA HIS A 252 -14.09 10.00 5.31
C HIS A 252 -14.99 8.89 5.83
N ASN A 253 -14.87 7.68 5.27
CA ASN A 253 -15.73 6.55 5.60
C ASN A 253 -17.22 6.82 5.29
N THR A 254 -17.48 7.55 4.20
CA THR A 254 -18.84 7.87 3.72
C THR A 254 -19.00 7.58 2.23
N LEU A 255 -20.24 7.37 1.79
CA LEU A 255 -20.57 7.19 0.37
C LEU A 255 -20.12 8.39 -0.47
N GLU A 256 -20.30 9.62 0.02
CA GLU A 256 -19.95 10.84 -0.71
C GLU A 256 -18.45 10.93 -0.95
N SER A 257 -17.63 10.64 0.08
CA SER A 257 -16.17 10.65 -0.07
C SER A 257 -15.68 9.51 -0.98
N ALA A 258 -16.32 8.34 -0.94
CA ALA A 258 -16.00 7.23 -1.84
C ALA A 258 -16.33 7.54 -3.30
N LEU A 259 -17.51 8.11 -3.58
CA LEU A 259 -17.90 8.56 -4.91
C LEU A 259 -16.96 9.64 -5.44
N PHE A 260 -16.57 10.61 -4.60
CA PHE A 260 -15.60 11.63 -4.98
C PHE A 260 -14.23 11.04 -5.36
N ILE A 261 -13.80 9.97 -4.68
CA ILE A 261 -12.56 9.26 -5.01
C ILE A 261 -12.68 8.55 -6.36
N LEU A 262 -13.82 7.93 -6.66
CA LEU A 262 -14.04 7.27 -7.96
C LEU A 262 -14.25 8.26 -9.11
N ASP A 263 -14.67 9.50 -8.83
CA ASP A 263 -14.87 10.57 -9.82
C ASP A 263 -13.56 11.25 -10.24
N GLN A 264 -12.60 10.44 -10.72
CA GLN A 264 -11.39 10.97 -11.36
C GLN A 264 -11.57 11.10 -12.88
N PRO A 265 -10.75 11.88 -13.60
CA PRO A 265 -10.77 11.93 -15.07
C PRO A 265 -10.15 10.66 -15.67
N PHE A 266 -10.77 10.08 -16.71
CA PHE A 266 -10.53 8.70 -17.18
C PHE A 266 -9.09 8.50 -17.60
N LYS A 267 -8.46 7.51 -16.98
CA LYS A 267 -7.13 7.03 -17.32
C LYS A 267 -7.20 5.52 -17.43
N THR A 268 -6.50 4.95 -18.40
CA THR A 268 -6.42 3.50 -18.61
C THR A 268 -5.01 3.04 -18.29
N VAL A 269 -4.84 2.00 -17.47
CA VAL A 269 -3.53 1.42 -17.14
C VAL A 269 -3.38 0.04 -17.73
N SER A 270 -2.82 -0.01 -18.92
CA SER A 270 -2.55 -1.28 -19.58
C SER A 270 -1.37 -2.03 -18.98
N SER A 271 -0.30 -1.34 -18.56
CA SER A 271 1.02 -1.97 -18.44
C SER A 271 1.24 -2.84 -17.22
N ILE A 272 0.64 -2.52 -16.06
CA ILE A 272 1.04 -3.13 -14.77
C ILE A 272 0.97 -4.66 -14.80
N PHE A 273 0.03 -5.22 -15.58
CA PHE A 273 -0.21 -6.65 -15.67
C PHE A 273 -0.05 -7.20 -17.11
N THR A 274 0.59 -6.45 -18.01
CA THR A 274 0.83 -6.88 -19.39
C THR A 274 1.88 -7.99 -19.46
N HIS A 275 1.46 -9.25 -19.45
CA HIS A 275 2.14 -10.48 -19.90
C HIS A 275 3.59 -10.79 -19.44
N LYS A 276 4.33 -9.85 -18.86
CA LYS A 276 5.62 -10.07 -18.22
C LYS A 276 5.35 -10.65 -16.83
N SER A 277 6.07 -11.71 -16.50
CA SER A 277 5.99 -12.32 -15.18
C SER A 277 6.38 -11.28 -14.12
N PRO A 278 5.68 -11.19 -12.97
CA PRO A 278 6.17 -10.44 -11.81
C PRO A 278 7.62 -10.78 -11.45
N ASN A 279 8.05 -12.02 -11.75
CA ASN A 279 9.38 -12.56 -11.46
C ASN A 279 10.47 -12.08 -12.44
N SER A 280 10.14 -11.17 -13.36
CA SER A 280 11.14 -10.47 -14.19
C SER A 280 11.30 -9.00 -13.77
N SER A 281 10.59 -8.54 -12.73
CA SER A 281 10.63 -7.15 -12.27
C SER A 281 11.78 -6.91 -11.27
N THR A 282 12.77 -6.11 -11.68
CA THR A 282 13.86 -5.65 -10.78
C THR A 282 13.34 -4.98 -9.51
N VAL A 283 12.22 -4.27 -9.61
CA VAL A 283 11.65 -3.52 -8.48
C VAL A 283 11.01 -4.46 -7.46
N LEU A 284 10.31 -5.50 -7.91
CA LEU A 284 9.79 -6.54 -7.01
C LEU A 284 10.92 -7.38 -6.40
N TYR A 285 11.98 -7.63 -7.18
CA TYR A 285 13.19 -8.29 -6.68
C TYR A 285 13.80 -7.53 -5.51
N GLU A 286 14.01 -6.21 -5.66
CA GLU A 286 14.55 -5.35 -4.61
C GLU A 286 13.64 -5.31 -3.37
N ALA A 287 12.32 -5.21 -3.57
CA ALA A 287 11.35 -5.23 -2.47
C ALA A 287 11.42 -6.55 -1.69
N LEU A 288 11.45 -7.69 -2.38
CA LEU A 288 11.56 -9.01 -1.77
C LEU A 288 12.89 -9.16 -1.01
N LEU A 289 14.01 -8.78 -1.62
CA LEU A 289 15.34 -8.88 -1.00
C LEU A 289 15.46 -8.00 0.24
N THR A 290 14.85 -6.82 0.22
CA THR A 290 14.76 -5.94 1.40
C THR A 290 14.04 -6.64 2.55
N ARG A 291 12.91 -7.31 2.26
CA ARG A 291 12.13 -8.02 3.28
C ARG A 291 12.88 -9.24 3.83
N ILE A 292 13.56 -9.98 2.96
CA ILE A 292 14.44 -11.07 3.37
C ILE A 292 15.54 -10.55 4.31
N THR A 293 16.18 -9.44 3.94
CA THR A 293 17.24 -8.82 4.77
C THR A 293 16.71 -8.46 6.17
N GLY A 294 15.57 -7.77 6.25
CA GLY A 294 14.97 -7.42 7.53
C GLY A 294 14.53 -8.63 8.37
N LEU A 295 14.07 -9.71 7.73
CA LEU A 295 13.72 -10.96 8.41
C LEU A 295 14.95 -11.70 8.94
N VAL A 296 16.08 -11.67 8.22
CA VAL A 296 17.36 -12.21 8.70
C VAL A 296 17.85 -11.44 9.93
N GLU A 297 17.81 -10.10 9.88
CA GLU A 297 18.15 -9.25 11.03
C GLU A 297 17.23 -9.52 12.22
N GLN A 298 15.91 -9.63 11.98
CA GLN A 298 14.95 -9.97 13.03
C GLN A 298 15.22 -11.36 13.63
N TYR A 299 15.58 -12.35 12.81
CA TYR A 299 15.94 -13.68 13.28
C TYR A 299 17.15 -13.63 14.22
N ASP A 300 18.20 -12.89 13.84
CA ASP A 300 19.42 -12.76 14.64
C ASP A 300 19.15 -12.05 15.97
N ILE A 301 18.31 -11.02 15.98
CA ILE A 301 17.87 -10.33 17.22
C ILE A 301 17.14 -11.31 18.13
N ILE A 302 16.11 -12.00 17.63
CA ILE A 302 15.35 -12.97 18.44
C ILE A 302 16.26 -14.08 18.96
N LYS A 303 17.23 -14.53 18.16
CA LYS A 303 18.21 -15.52 18.58
C LYS A 303 19.06 -15.02 19.75
N GLN A 304 19.56 -13.79 19.69
CA GLN A 304 20.33 -13.18 20.78
C GLN A 304 19.48 -13.01 22.03
N ASP A 305 18.24 -12.53 21.88
CA ASP A 305 17.30 -12.36 23.01
C ASP A 305 17.00 -13.68 23.71
N LEU A 306 16.87 -14.77 22.95
CA LEU A 306 16.72 -16.12 23.49
C LEU A 306 17.97 -16.60 24.24
N GLU A 307 19.17 -16.10 23.94
CA GLU A 307 20.40 -16.49 24.64
C GLU A 307 20.62 -15.73 25.96
N LEU A 308 19.84 -14.67 26.23
CA LEU A 308 19.97 -13.87 27.45
C LEU A 308 19.52 -14.65 28.70
N PRO A 309 20.29 -14.60 29.81
CA PRO A 309 19.92 -15.27 31.06
C PRO A 309 18.56 -14.86 31.60
N GLU A 310 18.26 -13.56 31.57
CA GLU A 310 16.99 -12.98 32.02
C GLU A 310 15.79 -13.52 31.23
N THR A 311 15.98 -13.77 29.93
CA THR A 311 14.97 -14.41 29.09
C THR A 311 14.78 -15.86 29.47
N GLN A 312 15.87 -16.61 29.68
CA GLN A 312 15.83 -18.03 30.02
C GLN A 312 15.16 -18.31 31.37
N GLU A 313 15.20 -17.36 32.30
CA GLU A 313 14.49 -17.44 33.58
C GLU A 313 12.96 -17.26 33.43
N ASN A 314 12.49 -16.72 32.29
CA ASN A 314 11.08 -16.48 32.03
C ASN A 314 10.54 -17.41 30.92
N GLY A 315 9.98 -18.56 31.33
CA GLY A 315 9.43 -19.55 30.41
C GLY A 315 8.38 -19.01 29.42
N THR A 316 7.52 -18.07 29.84
CA THR A 316 6.53 -17.44 28.95
C THR A 316 7.19 -16.58 27.88
N LEU A 317 8.22 -15.81 28.24
CA LEU A 317 8.96 -15.00 27.27
C LEU A 317 9.71 -15.89 26.26
N VAL A 318 10.31 -16.99 26.73
CA VAL A 318 10.94 -18.00 25.86
C VAL A 318 9.93 -18.56 24.86
N GLU A 319 8.74 -18.96 25.30
CA GLU A 319 7.69 -19.48 24.42
C GLU A 319 7.29 -18.46 23.34
N ILE A 320 7.06 -17.20 23.73
CA ILE A 320 6.69 -16.13 22.79
C ILE A 320 7.80 -15.90 21.75
N LEU A 321 9.06 -15.79 22.20
CA LEU A 321 10.19 -15.56 21.29
C LEU A 321 10.45 -16.76 20.37
N GLN A 322 10.27 -18.00 20.87
CA GLN A 322 10.34 -19.20 20.04
C GLN A 322 9.24 -19.23 18.97
N GLU A 323 8.00 -18.89 19.33
CA GLU A 323 6.91 -18.78 18.35
C GLU A 323 7.20 -17.71 17.28
N GLN A 324 7.71 -16.54 17.69
CA GLN A 324 8.11 -15.49 16.77
C GLN A 324 9.24 -15.95 15.85
N ARG A 325 10.28 -16.59 16.38
CA ARG A 325 11.38 -17.16 15.61
C ARG A 325 10.88 -18.15 14.56
N ILE A 326 9.99 -19.06 14.95
CA ILE A 326 9.38 -20.03 14.02
C ILE A 326 8.60 -19.33 12.91
N LYS A 327 7.83 -18.28 13.23
CA LYS A 327 7.11 -17.47 12.23
C LYS A 327 8.10 -16.81 11.25
N VAL A 328 9.18 -16.21 11.74
CA VAL A 328 10.22 -15.59 10.90
C VAL A 328 10.86 -16.61 9.96
N VAL A 329 11.25 -17.79 10.46
CA VAL A 329 11.85 -18.85 9.64
C VAL A 329 10.90 -19.32 8.54
N ARG A 330 9.61 -19.50 8.83
CA ARG A 330 8.62 -19.87 7.80
C ARG A 330 8.48 -18.82 6.71
N ILE A 331 8.47 -17.53 7.08
CA ILE A 331 8.37 -16.45 6.10
C ILE A 331 9.67 -16.36 5.27
N LEU A 332 10.84 -16.52 5.90
CA LEU A 332 12.13 -16.59 5.19
C LEU A 332 12.16 -17.72 4.17
N ASP A 333 11.67 -18.91 4.52
CA ASP A 333 11.62 -20.07 3.63
C ASP A 333 10.70 -19.79 2.43
N LYS A 334 9.53 -19.22 2.69
CA LYS A 334 8.59 -18.79 1.65
C LYS A 334 9.21 -17.76 0.71
N PHE A 335 9.84 -16.71 1.25
CA PHE A 335 10.44 -15.64 0.44
C PHE A 335 11.71 -16.10 -0.28
N GLY A 336 12.47 -17.02 0.31
CA GLY A 336 13.61 -17.66 -0.34
C GLY A 336 13.21 -18.48 -1.56
N ARG A 337 12.07 -19.20 -1.51
CA ARG A 337 11.49 -19.85 -2.69
C ARG A 337 11.11 -18.85 -3.77
N GLN A 338 10.39 -17.79 -3.42
CA GLN A 338 10.01 -16.73 -4.36
C GLN A 338 11.24 -16.07 -5.01
N LEU A 339 12.31 -15.86 -4.24
CA LEU A 339 13.56 -15.29 -4.77
C LEU A 339 14.20 -16.20 -5.83
N ASN A 340 14.02 -17.52 -5.73
CA ASN A 340 14.51 -18.49 -6.72
C ASN A 340 13.60 -18.63 -7.95
N GLU A 341 12.39 -18.07 -7.90
CA GLU A 341 11.46 -18.06 -9.04
C GLU A 341 11.74 -16.90 -10.01
N PHE A 342 12.62 -15.96 -9.65
CA PHE A 342 13.09 -14.90 -10.55
C PHE A 342 14.01 -15.46 -11.63
N ASP A 343 13.77 -15.02 -12.88
CA ASP A 343 14.48 -15.51 -14.05
C ASP A 343 15.98 -15.18 -14.01
N VAL A 344 16.31 -13.97 -13.55
CA VAL A 344 17.66 -13.41 -13.52
C VAL A 344 17.83 -12.53 -12.29
N THR A 345 18.98 -12.62 -11.64
CA THR A 345 19.39 -11.66 -10.61
C THR A 345 19.69 -10.31 -11.26
N PRO A 346 19.03 -9.21 -10.87
CA PRO A 346 19.30 -7.89 -11.45
C PRO A 346 20.74 -7.42 -11.17
N GLU A 347 21.28 -6.64 -12.10
CA GLU A 347 22.63 -6.06 -11.99
C GLU A 347 22.81 -5.26 -10.69
N GLY A 348 23.91 -5.50 -9.98
CA GLY A 348 24.25 -4.84 -8.72
C GLY A 348 23.70 -5.54 -7.47
N TYR A 349 22.87 -6.59 -7.64
CA TYR A 349 22.32 -7.37 -6.53
C TYR A 349 22.95 -8.75 -6.37
N GLU A 350 23.91 -9.13 -7.20
CA GLU A 350 24.51 -10.48 -7.23
C GLU A 350 25.12 -10.85 -5.88
N VAL A 351 25.96 -9.98 -5.32
CA VAL A 351 26.66 -10.22 -4.05
C VAL A 351 25.67 -10.29 -2.89
N THR A 352 24.72 -9.34 -2.82
CA THR A 352 23.71 -9.29 -1.75
C THR A 352 22.81 -10.52 -1.81
N THR A 353 22.37 -10.90 -3.01
CA THR A 353 21.56 -12.10 -3.24
C THR A 353 22.27 -13.35 -2.77
N GLN A 354 23.52 -13.53 -3.18
CA GLN A 354 24.31 -14.70 -2.80
C GLN A 354 24.48 -14.78 -1.29
N ARG A 355 24.84 -13.67 -0.65
CA ARG A 355 24.96 -13.58 0.81
C ARG A 355 23.64 -13.94 1.52
N MET A 356 22.51 -13.42 1.05
CA MET A 356 21.21 -13.71 1.65
C MET A 356 20.81 -15.17 1.48
N LYS A 357 21.09 -15.78 0.31
CA LYS A 357 20.86 -17.21 0.08
C LYS A 357 21.67 -18.08 1.05
N GLU A 358 22.95 -17.77 1.25
CA GLU A 358 23.82 -18.48 2.20
C GLU A 358 23.31 -18.33 3.64
N LEU A 359 22.96 -17.12 4.06
CA LEU A 359 22.41 -16.88 5.41
C LEU A 359 21.10 -17.63 5.63
N MET A 360 20.17 -17.56 4.67
CA MET A 360 18.91 -18.32 4.74
C MET A 360 19.18 -19.82 4.85
N GLU A 361 20.09 -20.37 4.04
CA GLU A 361 20.43 -21.80 4.11
C GLU A 361 20.98 -22.20 5.49
N VAL A 362 21.86 -21.38 6.07
CA VAL A 362 22.37 -21.60 7.44
C VAL A 362 21.25 -21.56 8.47
N ILE A 363 20.35 -20.57 8.38
CA ILE A 363 19.19 -20.42 9.27
C ILE A 363 18.27 -21.64 9.17
N MET A 364 17.94 -22.10 7.96
CA MET A 364 17.09 -23.27 7.74
C MET A 364 17.71 -24.53 8.31
N ARG A 365 19.00 -24.78 8.03
CA ARG A 365 19.71 -25.97 8.54
C ARG A 365 19.75 -26.00 10.07
N LYS A 366 20.06 -24.87 10.72
CA LYS A 366 20.07 -24.76 12.19
C LYS A 366 18.68 -24.99 12.77
N SER A 367 17.67 -24.33 12.22
CA SER A 367 16.29 -24.45 12.70
C SER A 367 15.75 -25.87 12.56
N ALA A 368 16.06 -26.56 11.45
CA ALA A 368 15.68 -27.96 11.25
C ALA A 368 16.37 -28.91 12.25
N LYS A 369 17.65 -28.66 12.55
CA LYS A 369 18.41 -29.45 13.54
C LYS A 369 17.82 -29.30 14.94
N GLU A 370 17.56 -28.06 15.37
CA GLU A 370 16.95 -27.78 16.68
C GLU A 370 15.56 -28.40 16.82
N LEU A 371 14.74 -28.33 15.76
CA LEU A 371 13.42 -28.94 15.78
C LEU A 371 13.50 -30.47 15.94
N LYS A 372 14.45 -31.11 15.24
CA LYS A 372 14.69 -32.56 15.36
C LYS A 372 15.15 -32.95 16.76
N GLU A 373 16.09 -32.21 17.34
CA GLU A 373 16.56 -32.46 18.71
C GLU A 373 15.43 -32.32 19.75
N ASN A 374 14.56 -31.31 19.59
CA ASN A 374 13.41 -31.12 20.48
C ASN A 374 12.36 -32.22 20.32
N LEU A 375 12.14 -32.71 19.10
CA LEU A 375 11.30 -33.88 18.82
C LEU A 375 11.84 -35.14 19.49
N ASP A 376 13.14 -35.38 19.38
CA ASP A 376 13.77 -36.58 19.92
C ASP A 376 13.75 -36.55 21.46
N LYS A 377 13.96 -35.37 22.08
CA LYS A 377 13.77 -35.16 23.52
C LYS A 377 12.33 -35.40 23.97
N ALA A 378 11.35 -34.86 23.25
CA ALA A 378 9.93 -35.02 23.58
C ALA A 378 9.41 -36.45 23.40
N LYS A 379 10.06 -37.27 22.56
CA LYS A 379 9.77 -38.71 22.44
C LYS A 379 10.44 -39.54 23.54
N ALA A 380 11.56 -39.06 24.09
CA ALA A 380 12.29 -39.74 25.15
C ALA A 380 11.69 -39.46 26.55
N SER A 381 11.02 -38.32 26.74
CA SER A 381 10.13 -38.10 27.88
C SER A 381 8.77 -38.71 27.56
N ASP A 382 8.24 -39.60 28.40
CA ASP A 382 6.91 -40.23 28.28
C ASP A 382 5.73 -39.23 28.39
N ASP A 383 6.02 -37.94 28.29
CA ASP A 383 5.12 -36.82 28.39
C ASP A 383 4.98 -36.20 27.00
N SER A 384 4.02 -36.70 26.21
CA SER A 384 3.75 -36.20 24.85
C SER A 384 3.08 -34.83 24.91
N PRO A 385 3.77 -33.71 24.61
CA PRO A 385 3.11 -32.42 24.59
C PRO A 385 2.42 -32.32 23.23
N ARG A 386 1.09 -32.47 23.22
CA ARG A 386 0.25 -32.28 22.03
C ARG A 386 0.56 -30.97 21.27
N GLY A 387 1.12 -29.97 21.95
CA GLY A 387 1.59 -28.71 21.37
C GLY A 387 2.83 -28.84 20.47
N LEU A 388 3.83 -29.65 20.84
CA LEU A 388 5.10 -29.78 20.10
C LEU A 388 4.91 -30.48 18.74
N LEU A 389 4.06 -31.52 18.69
CA LEU A 389 3.65 -32.15 17.44
C LEU A 389 2.90 -31.18 16.51
N GLY A 390 2.09 -30.27 17.06
CA GLY A 390 1.38 -29.24 16.31
C GLY A 390 2.29 -28.13 15.75
N THR A 391 3.42 -27.88 16.43
CA THR A 391 4.45 -26.93 15.97
C THR A 391 5.31 -27.55 14.87
N VAL A 392 5.66 -28.83 15.00
CA VAL A 392 6.40 -29.63 13.99
C VAL A 392 5.58 -29.82 12.72
N LYS A 393 4.30 -30.21 12.83
CA LYS A 393 3.39 -30.35 11.67
C LYS A 393 3.11 -29.04 10.93
N ARG A 394 3.40 -27.89 11.55
CA ARG A 394 3.34 -26.59 10.88
C ARG A 394 4.70 -26.15 10.32
N PHE A 395 5.79 -26.84 10.66
CA PHE A 395 7.17 -26.50 10.25
C PHE A 395 7.63 -27.31 9.03
N ILE A 396 7.13 -28.54 8.88
CA ILE A 396 7.13 -29.33 7.63
C ILE A 396 5.87 -28.96 6.86
#